data_AF-A0A0W8CD07-F1
#
_entry.id   AF-A0A0W8CD07-F1
#
_cell.length_a   1.000
_cell.length_b   1.000
_cell.length_c   1.000
_cell.angle_alpha   90.00
_cell.angle_beta   90.00
_cell.angle_gamma   90.00
#
_symmetry.space_group_name_H-M   'P 1'
#
loop_
_entity.id
_entity.type
_entity.pdbx_description
1 polymer ?
#
loop_
_entity_poly.entity_id
_entity_poly.type
_entity_poly.pdbx_seq_one_letter_code
_entity_poly.pdbx_strand_id
1 'polypeptide(L)'
;MHVGRTVSGLPPDSHEFAMLPPHFGNRDTDVEAAIECVFPELPTNLTYVGEFCLASLVYHAPYLRTHLDPNHPLFETPLFQHPSLIADLSRKVTCNGNRLQATGIPPHVAILEKMKSLLDANLKTMERVDATRVATVTDIMRELENRAIGAGTVTFDGLDAALKRCLDTAGVTELISKLNVAPGDASVVPEIPPGQPSTPCFFWDGRFRRVPADFKLCECSVEKLWVLWQCGNTSKNIPPLRVLDGRDMPTRNLQKRLSDVRYLMSIVEDRAKRTGVYGVHQTVEDAVKTFSACADSVDVPPRTSTARKRRRGQLSWTTVVALNRKSRKCSSDS
;
A
#
# COMPACT_ATOMS: atom_id res chain seq x y z
N MET A 1 -25.52 -16.78 -18.82
CA MET A 1 -25.39 -16.55 -20.27
C MET A 1 -23.99 -16.95 -20.73
N HIS A 2 -23.86 -18.00 -21.55
CA HIS A 2 -22.56 -18.40 -22.14
C HIS A 2 -21.96 -17.26 -22.98
N VAL A 3 -22.75 -16.70 -23.88
CA VAL A 3 -22.34 -15.60 -24.78
C VAL A 3 -21.81 -14.40 -24.01
N GLY A 4 -22.50 -13.96 -22.95
CA GLY A 4 -22.06 -12.83 -22.14
C GLY A 4 -20.67 -13.04 -21.52
N ARG A 5 -20.39 -14.26 -21.02
CA ARG A 5 -19.08 -14.61 -20.46
C ARG A 5 -17.98 -14.61 -21.52
N THR A 6 -18.25 -15.17 -22.69
CA THR A 6 -17.31 -15.17 -23.82
C THR A 6 -17.01 -13.75 -24.30
N VAL A 7 -18.03 -12.89 -24.40
CA VAL A 7 -17.86 -11.48 -24.81
C VAL A 7 -17.09 -10.68 -23.76
N SER A 8 -17.21 -11.03 -22.47
CA SER A 8 -16.39 -10.46 -21.39
C SER A 8 -14.94 -10.97 -21.37
N GLY A 9 -14.53 -11.79 -22.35
CA GLY A 9 -13.15 -12.25 -22.49
C GLY A 9 -12.79 -13.48 -21.66
N LEU A 10 -13.77 -14.17 -21.06
CA LEU A 10 -13.48 -15.43 -20.36
C LEU A 10 -13.19 -16.57 -21.36
N PRO A 11 -12.11 -17.34 -21.17
CA PRO A 11 -11.75 -18.42 -22.08
C PRO A 11 -12.76 -19.57 -22.01
N PRO A 12 -13.48 -19.90 -23.10
CA PRO A 12 -14.56 -20.90 -23.09
C PRO A 12 -14.07 -22.31 -22.81
N ASP A 13 -12.77 -22.57 -23.03
CA ASP A 13 -12.13 -23.87 -22.87
C ASP A 13 -11.36 -24.00 -21.54
N SER A 14 -11.55 -23.06 -20.62
CA SER A 14 -10.95 -23.12 -19.28
C SER A 14 -11.98 -23.59 -18.25
N HIS A 15 -11.51 -24.32 -17.24
CA HIS A 15 -12.27 -24.61 -16.03
C HIS A 15 -12.64 -23.33 -15.26
N GLU A 16 -11.93 -22.22 -15.48
CA GLU A 16 -12.21 -20.91 -14.87
C GLU A 16 -13.37 -20.16 -15.55
N PHE A 17 -13.91 -20.69 -16.65
CA PHE A 17 -15.03 -20.06 -17.35
C PHE A 17 -16.27 -19.87 -16.47
N ALA A 18 -16.40 -20.64 -15.40
CA ALA A 18 -17.48 -20.53 -14.41
C ALA A 18 -17.25 -19.45 -13.33
N MET A 19 -16.05 -18.86 -13.24
CA MET A 19 -15.68 -17.91 -12.18
C MET A 19 -16.63 -16.72 -12.14
N LEU A 20 -17.06 -16.31 -10.94
CA LEU A 20 -17.90 -15.12 -10.78
C LEU A 20 -17.02 -13.86 -10.73
N PRO A 21 -17.54 -12.70 -11.13
CA PRO A 21 -16.83 -11.44 -10.93
C PRO A 21 -16.51 -11.23 -9.44
N PRO A 22 -15.39 -10.55 -9.10
CA PRO A 22 -15.10 -10.16 -7.73
C PRO A 22 -16.25 -9.37 -7.14
N HIS A 23 -16.72 -9.78 -5.97
CA HIS A 23 -17.81 -9.13 -5.25
C HIS A 23 -17.63 -9.29 -3.74
N PHE A 24 -18.33 -8.47 -2.95
CA PHE A 24 -18.36 -8.64 -1.51
C PHE A 24 -19.38 -9.72 -1.12
N GLY A 25 -18.98 -10.62 -0.21
CA GLY A 25 -19.88 -11.67 0.27
C GLY A 25 -21.11 -11.11 0.97
N ASN A 26 -20.90 -10.13 1.85
CA ASN A 26 -21.95 -9.34 2.51
C ASN A 26 -21.67 -7.85 2.32
N ARG A 27 -22.75 -7.07 2.20
CA ARG A 27 -22.68 -5.61 2.12
C ARG A 27 -22.85 -5.03 3.51
N ASP A 28 -21.72 -4.89 4.21
CA ASP A 28 -21.65 -4.32 5.55
C ASP A 28 -21.47 -2.79 5.49
N THR A 29 -21.63 -2.13 6.64
CA THR A 29 -21.38 -0.68 6.82
C THR A 29 -19.98 -0.26 6.34
N ASP A 30 -18.97 -1.12 6.52
CA ASP A 30 -17.60 -0.84 6.06
C ASP A 30 -17.51 -0.76 4.54
N VAL A 31 -18.26 -1.61 3.83
CA VAL A 31 -18.29 -1.63 2.37
C VAL A 31 -19.02 -0.39 1.85
N GLU A 32 -20.11 0.02 2.51
CA GLU A 32 -20.83 1.24 2.16
C GLU A 32 -19.96 2.48 2.36
N ALA A 33 -19.30 2.60 3.52
CA ALA A 33 -18.36 3.68 3.81
C ALA A 33 -17.19 3.70 2.80
N ALA A 34 -16.70 2.54 2.39
CA ALA A 34 -15.65 2.44 1.38
C ALA A 34 -16.13 2.90 -0.01
N ILE A 35 -17.37 2.57 -0.41
CA ILE A 35 -17.95 3.02 -1.67
C ILE A 35 -18.10 4.55 -1.67
N GLU A 36 -18.61 5.13 -0.58
CA GLU A 36 -18.73 6.59 -0.44
C GLU A 36 -17.37 7.30 -0.45
N CYS A 37 -16.36 6.71 0.19
CA CYS A 37 -15.00 7.25 0.20
C CYS A 37 -14.33 7.23 -1.18
N VAL A 38 -14.50 6.13 -1.93
CA VAL A 38 -13.83 5.93 -3.23
C VAL A 38 -14.61 6.59 -4.37
N PHE A 39 -15.95 6.66 -4.27
CA PHE A 39 -16.84 7.21 -5.29
C PHE A 39 -17.85 8.23 -4.70
N PRO A 40 -17.39 9.39 -4.23
CA PRO A 40 -18.24 10.35 -3.49
C PRO A 40 -19.35 10.99 -4.33
N GLU A 41 -19.18 11.08 -5.64
CA GLU A 41 -20.19 11.63 -6.57
C GLU A 41 -21.11 10.55 -7.17
N LEU A 42 -21.04 9.31 -6.68
CA LEU A 42 -21.81 8.20 -7.23
C LEU A 42 -23.30 8.33 -6.88
N PRO A 43 -24.20 8.35 -7.87
CA PRO A 43 -25.64 8.33 -7.62
C PRO A 43 -26.08 7.09 -6.83
N THR A 44 -27.07 7.23 -5.93
CA THR A 44 -27.58 6.13 -5.09
C THR A 44 -28.17 4.96 -5.89
N ASN A 45 -28.68 5.22 -7.10
CA ASN A 45 -29.15 4.18 -8.01
C ASN A 45 -28.02 3.37 -8.68
N LEU A 46 -26.76 3.84 -8.59
CA LEU A 46 -25.58 3.19 -9.15
C LEU A 46 -24.68 2.56 -8.09
N THR A 47 -25.07 2.57 -6.82
CA THR A 47 -24.27 1.99 -5.72
C THR A 47 -23.92 0.53 -5.95
N TYR A 48 -24.82 -0.24 -6.58
CA TYR A 48 -24.54 -1.62 -6.97
C TYR A 48 -23.36 -1.72 -7.95
N VAL A 49 -23.26 -0.82 -8.94
CA VAL A 49 -22.13 -0.81 -9.87
C VAL A 49 -20.85 -0.42 -9.14
N GLY A 50 -20.93 0.58 -8.27
CA GLY A 50 -19.81 1.01 -7.42
C GLY A 50 -19.26 -0.13 -6.54
N GLU A 51 -20.14 -0.98 -6.01
CA GLU A 51 -19.78 -2.17 -5.23
C GLU A 51 -18.90 -3.14 -6.02
N PHE A 52 -19.30 -3.51 -7.25
CA PHE A 52 -18.51 -4.41 -8.11
C PHE A 52 -17.22 -3.77 -8.61
N CYS A 53 -17.24 -2.47 -8.92
CA CYS A 53 -16.03 -1.73 -9.29
C CYS A 53 -15.03 -1.72 -8.14
N LEU A 54 -15.47 -1.45 -6.92
CA LEU A 54 -14.63 -1.46 -5.73
C LEU A 54 -14.05 -2.86 -5.48
N ALA A 55 -14.88 -3.90 -5.50
CA ALA A 55 -14.44 -5.28 -5.32
C ALA A 55 -13.39 -5.69 -6.37
N SER A 56 -13.60 -5.30 -7.63
CA SER A 56 -12.67 -5.58 -8.72
C SER A 56 -11.32 -4.86 -8.53
N LEU A 57 -11.34 -3.59 -8.12
CA LEU A 57 -10.12 -2.82 -7.83
C LEU A 57 -9.33 -3.43 -6.67
N VAL A 58 -10.01 -3.85 -5.60
CA VAL A 58 -9.39 -4.48 -4.43
C VAL A 58 -8.80 -5.84 -4.80
N TYR A 59 -9.56 -6.69 -5.48
CA TYR A 59 -9.11 -8.03 -5.90
C TYR A 59 -7.86 -7.96 -6.80
N HIS A 60 -7.86 -7.04 -7.77
CA HIS A 60 -6.75 -6.88 -8.71
C HIS A 60 -5.67 -5.91 -8.24
N ALA A 61 -5.73 -5.37 -7.02
CA ALA A 61 -4.72 -4.44 -6.51
C ALA A 61 -3.27 -4.95 -6.63
N PRO A 62 -2.96 -6.24 -6.33
CA PRO A 62 -1.60 -6.77 -6.53
C PRO A 62 -1.17 -6.78 -8.00
N TYR A 63 -2.08 -7.13 -8.92
CA TYR A 63 -1.84 -7.13 -10.35
C TYR A 63 -1.61 -5.71 -10.89
N LEU A 64 -2.44 -4.75 -10.45
CA LEU A 64 -2.31 -3.35 -10.86
C LEU A 64 -0.97 -2.76 -10.41
N ARG A 65 -0.53 -3.05 -9.17
CA ARG A 65 0.76 -2.59 -8.64
C ARG A 65 1.97 -3.14 -9.40
N THR A 66 1.87 -4.33 -9.98
CA THR A 66 2.96 -4.96 -10.73
C THR A 66 2.99 -4.57 -12.21
N HIS A 67 1.84 -4.20 -12.79
CA HIS A 67 1.72 -3.96 -14.24
C HIS A 67 1.52 -2.48 -14.63
N LEU A 68 1.18 -1.59 -13.68
CA LEU A 68 1.06 -0.15 -13.94
C LEU A 68 2.31 0.60 -13.47
N ASP A 69 2.59 1.74 -14.10
CA ASP A 69 3.65 2.65 -13.67
C ASP A 69 3.43 3.08 -12.20
N PRO A 70 4.46 3.09 -11.34
CA PRO A 70 4.32 3.52 -9.94
C PRO A 70 3.75 4.94 -9.75
N ASN A 71 3.80 5.81 -10.77
CA ASN A 71 3.21 7.15 -10.77
C ASN A 71 1.85 7.21 -11.48
N HIS A 72 1.20 6.07 -11.74
CA HIS A 72 -0.10 6.03 -12.39
C HIS A 72 -1.18 6.74 -11.52
N PRO A 73 -2.04 7.60 -12.09
CA PRO A 73 -3.03 8.38 -11.33
C PRO A 73 -3.99 7.54 -10.46
N LEU A 74 -4.22 6.29 -10.83
CA LEU A 74 -4.99 5.32 -10.04
C LEU A 74 -4.43 5.13 -8.63
N PHE A 75 -3.10 5.17 -8.47
CA PHE A 75 -2.48 5.03 -7.16
C PHE A 75 -2.65 6.29 -6.30
N GLU A 76 -3.03 7.44 -6.87
CA GLU A 76 -3.39 8.65 -6.12
C GLU A 76 -4.84 8.66 -5.63
N THR A 77 -5.63 7.63 -5.94
CA THR A 77 -7.04 7.55 -5.49
C THR A 77 -7.12 7.18 -4.01
N PRO A 78 -8.23 7.55 -3.31
CA PRO A 78 -8.41 7.28 -1.88
C PRO A 78 -8.19 5.80 -1.52
N LEU A 79 -8.64 4.88 -2.39
CA LEU A 79 -8.49 3.44 -2.19
C LEU A 79 -7.03 3.00 -2.00
N PHE A 80 -6.12 3.56 -2.80
CA PHE A 80 -4.70 3.16 -2.80
C PHE A 80 -3.83 3.99 -1.85
N GLN A 81 -4.33 5.14 -1.40
CA GLN A 81 -3.65 5.98 -0.41
C GLN A 81 -3.96 5.55 1.02
N HIS A 82 -5.12 4.92 1.26
CA HIS A 82 -5.48 4.47 2.60
C HIS A 82 -4.64 3.25 3.03
N PRO A 83 -3.97 3.27 4.21
CA PRO A 83 -3.00 2.23 4.58
C PRO A 83 -3.60 0.81 4.71
N SER A 84 -4.77 0.69 5.32
CA SER A 84 -5.38 -0.62 5.62
C SER A 84 -6.55 -1.00 4.72
N LEU A 85 -7.16 -0.05 4.00
CA LEU A 85 -8.48 -0.25 3.39
C LEU A 85 -8.50 -1.41 2.38
N ILE A 86 -7.47 -1.53 1.55
CA ILE A 86 -7.34 -2.65 0.61
C ILE A 86 -7.18 -3.98 1.36
N ALA A 87 -6.40 -4.02 2.45
CA ALA A 87 -6.19 -5.24 3.25
C ALA A 87 -7.43 -5.64 4.07
N ASP A 88 -8.24 -4.65 4.47
CA ASP A 88 -9.49 -4.87 5.18
C ASP A 88 -10.57 -5.38 4.22
N LEU A 89 -10.70 -4.74 3.07
CA LEU A 89 -11.66 -5.13 2.03
C LEU A 89 -11.27 -6.44 1.35
N SER A 90 -9.99 -6.74 1.15
CA SER A 90 -9.56 -7.97 0.46
C SER A 90 -10.03 -9.23 1.17
N ARG A 91 -10.18 -9.18 2.50
CA ARG A 91 -10.71 -10.29 3.30
C ARG A 91 -12.21 -10.53 3.08
N LYS A 92 -12.93 -9.53 2.57
CA LYS A 92 -14.37 -9.57 2.31
C LYS A 92 -14.70 -9.85 0.83
N VAL A 93 -13.74 -9.69 -0.07
CA VAL A 93 -13.91 -9.94 -1.51
C VAL A 93 -13.82 -11.43 -1.81
N THR A 94 -14.75 -11.91 -2.63
CA THR A 94 -14.81 -13.30 -3.10
C THR A 94 -15.17 -13.36 -4.58
N CYS A 95 -14.72 -14.42 -5.24
CA CYS A 95 -15.14 -14.80 -6.60
C CYS A 95 -16.09 -16.00 -6.60
N ASN A 96 -16.52 -16.43 -5.40
CA ASN A 96 -17.41 -17.55 -5.14
C ASN A 96 -18.46 -17.13 -4.11
N GLY A 97 -19.71 -17.59 -4.23
CA GLY A 97 -20.71 -17.29 -3.20
C GLY A 97 -22.14 -17.57 -3.60
N ASN A 98 -23.03 -17.52 -2.62
CA ASN A 98 -24.45 -17.85 -2.80
C ASN A 98 -25.27 -16.70 -3.41
N ARG A 99 -24.76 -15.47 -3.37
CA ARG A 99 -25.47 -14.28 -3.86
C ARG A 99 -25.55 -14.23 -5.39
N LEU A 100 -24.56 -14.77 -6.08
CA LEU A 100 -24.49 -14.80 -7.53
C LEU A 100 -24.37 -16.25 -7.99
N GLN A 101 -25.18 -16.65 -8.95
CA GLN A 101 -25.08 -17.95 -9.58
C GLN A 101 -24.58 -17.81 -11.00
N ALA A 102 -23.50 -18.54 -11.33
CA ALA A 102 -23.00 -18.58 -12.69
C ALA A 102 -23.97 -19.38 -13.57
N THR A 103 -24.55 -18.73 -14.57
CA THR A 103 -25.53 -19.35 -15.49
C THR A 103 -24.97 -19.52 -16.90
N GLY A 104 -25.47 -20.52 -17.64
CA GLY A 104 -25.03 -20.79 -19.01
C GLY A 104 -23.58 -21.26 -19.07
N ILE A 105 -23.16 -22.06 -18.09
CA ILE A 105 -21.87 -22.76 -18.12
C ILE A 105 -22.03 -23.99 -19.03
N PRO A 106 -21.23 -24.13 -20.08
CA PRO A 106 -21.24 -25.33 -20.91
C PRO A 106 -20.87 -26.60 -20.10
N PRO A 107 -21.41 -27.78 -20.45
CA PRO A 107 -21.13 -29.02 -19.73
C PRO A 107 -19.64 -29.38 -19.64
N HIS A 108 -18.86 -29.09 -20.67
CA HIS A 108 -17.42 -29.40 -20.69
C HIS A 108 -16.64 -28.61 -19.63
N VAL A 109 -17.06 -27.39 -19.30
CA VAL A 109 -16.41 -26.58 -18.25
C VAL A 109 -16.55 -27.27 -16.89
N ALA A 110 -17.73 -27.82 -16.58
CA ALA A 110 -17.94 -28.58 -15.34
C ALA A 110 -17.11 -29.87 -15.29
N ILE A 111 -16.88 -30.51 -16.44
CA ILE A 111 -15.98 -31.66 -16.56
C ILE A 111 -14.53 -31.21 -16.30
N LEU A 112 -14.09 -30.12 -16.93
CA LEU A 112 -12.74 -29.57 -16.75
C LEU A 112 -12.48 -29.16 -15.29
N GLU A 113 -13.47 -28.59 -14.60
CA GLU A 113 -13.38 -28.27 -13.16
C GLU A 113 -13.19 -29.52 -12.32
N LYS A 114 -13.96 -30.58 -12.58
CA LYS A 114 -13.80 -31.87 -11.89
C LYS A 114 -12.44 -32.52 -12.20
N MET A 115 -11.98 -32.45 -13.44
CA MET A 115 -10.66 -32.97 -13.83
C MET A 115 -9.54 -32.23 -13.11
N LYS A 116 -9.61 -30.89 -13.00
CA LYS A 116 -8.65 -30.11 -12.21
C LYS A 116 -8.67 -30.49 -10.73
N SER A 117 -9.86 -30.59 -10.14
CA SER A 117 -10.01 -31.01 -8.73
C SER A 117 -9.39 -32.39 -8.46
N LEU A 118 -9.57 -33.34 -9.39
CA LEU A 118 -8.96 -34.67 -9.33
C LEU A 118 -7.43 -34.60 -9.44
N LEU A 119 -6.89 -33.78 -10.36
CA LEU A 119 -5.46 -33.56 -10.50
C LEU A 119 -4.84 -32.99 -9.21
N ASP A 120 -5.46 -31.97 -8.62
CA ASP A 120 -4.99 -31.34 -7.38
C ASP A 120 -5.04 -32.34 -6.19
N ALA A 121 -6.07 -33.17 -6.12
CA ALA A 121 -6.17 -34.23 -5.12
C ALA A 121 -5.08 -35.30 -5.27
N ASN A 122 -4.74 -35.68 -6.51
CA ASN A 122 -3.65 -36.61 -6.79
C ASN A 122 -2.29 -36.03 -6.39
N LEU A 123 -2.01 -34.77 -6.75
CA LEU A 123 -0.75 -34.10 -6.37
C LEU A 123 -0.58 -34.05 -4.84
N LYS A 124 -1.62 -33.66 -4.10
CA LYS A 124 -1.61 -33.69 -2.62
C LYS A 124 -1.39 -35.09 -2.05
N THR A 125 -1.93 -36.10 -2.73
CA THR A 125 -1.73 -37.50 -2.31
C THR A 125 -0.28 -37.92 -2.54
N MET A 126 0.32 -37.54 -3.67
CA MET A 126 1.74 -37.79 -3.93
C MET A 126 2.65 -37.12 -2.89
N GLU A 127 2.39 -35.85 -2.55
CA GLU A 127 3.14 -35.16 -1.49
C GLU A 127 3.04 -35.88 -0.14
N ARG A 128 1.83 -36.37 0.22
CA ARG A 128 1.65 -37.17 1.44
C ARG A 128 2.38 -38.51 1.38
N VAL A 129 2.37 -39.18 0.23
CA VAL A 129 3.10 -40.44 0.02
C VAL A 129 4.60 -40.20 0.17
N ASP A 130 5.15 -39.13 -0.42
CA ASP A 130 6.55 -38.77 -0.28
C ASP A 130 6.92 -38.42 1.16
N ALA A 131 6.09 -37.62 1.84
CA ALA A 131 6.28 -37.31 3.26
C ALA A 131 6.27 -38.58 4.13
N THR A 132 5.33 -39.49 3.86
CA THR A 132 5.23 -40.79 4.57
C THR A 132 6.43 -41.67 4.28
N ARG A 133 6.93 -41.68 3.03
CA ARG A 133 8.14 -42.40 2.64
C ARG A 133 9.38 -41.89 3.39
N VAL A 134 9.57 -40.56 3.47
CA VAL A 134 10.68 -39.97 4.22
C VAL A 134 10.57 -40.30 5.71
N ALA A 135 9.37 -40.18 6.29
CA ALA A 135 9.13 -40.50 7.70
C ALA A 135 9.44 -41.97 8.00
N THR A 136 8.91 -42.89 7.20
CA THR A 136 9.15 -44.34 7.37
C THR A 136 10.61 -44.73 7.23
N VAL A 137 11.35 -44.16 6.28
CA VAL A 137 12.80 -44.38 6.16
C VAL A 137 13.54 -43.85 7.38
N THR A 138 13.18 -42.66 7.86
CA THR A 138 13.77 -42.07 9.06
C THR A 138 13.50 -42.92 10.31
N ASP A 139 12.29 -43.44 10.44
CA ASP A 139 11.91 -44.35 11.54
C ASP A 139 12.67 -45.68 11.49
N ILE A 140 12.86 -46.24 10.29
CA ILE A 140 13.67 -47.46 10.10
C ILE A 140 15.13 -47.18 10.48
N MET A 141 15.71 -46.05 10.03
CA MET A 141 17.09 -45.69 10.38
C MET A 141 17.25 -45.53 11.90
N ARG A 142 16.34 -44.80 12.55
CA ARG A 142 16.32 -44.61 14.00
C ARG A 142 16.24 -45.94 14.76
N GLU A 143 15.39 -46.86 14.32
CA GLU A 143 15.24 -48.17 14.94
C GLU A 143 16.49 -49.05 14.75
N LEU A 144 17.12 -48.99 13.57
CA LEU A 144 18.39 -49.68 13.30
C LEU A 144 19.53 -49.15 14.17
N GLU A 145 19.62 -47.83 14.35
CA GLU A 145 20.61 -47.20 15.22
C GLU A 145 20.40 -47.56 16.69
N ASN A 146 19.15 -47.53 17.18
CA ASN A 146 18.82 -47.96 18.54
C ASN A 146 19.30 -49.40 18.81
N ARG A 147 19.11 -50.31 17.84
CA ARG A 147 19.58 -51.70 17.95
C ARG A 147 21.10 -51.82 17.94
N ALA A 148 21.79 -51.03 17.09
CA ALA A 148 23.25 -51.03 17.02
C ALA A 148 23.89 -50.48 18.30
N ILE A 149 23.27 -49.47 18.95
CA ILE A 149 23.67 -48.99 20.28
C ILE A 149 23.50 -50.11 21.32
N GLY A 150 22.34 -50.80 21.33
CA GLY A 150 22.09 -51.92 22.24
C GLY A 150 23.06 -53.10 22.07
N ALA A 151 23.58 -53.31 20.86
CA ALA A 151 24.59 -54.31 20.55
C ALA A 151 26.04 -53.87 20.86
N GLY A 152 26.25 -52.66 21.41
CA GLY A 152 27.57 -52.13 21.74
C GLY A 152 28.42 -51.71 20.53
N THR A 153 27.80 -51.52 19.37
CA THR A 153 28.48 -51.03 18.16
C THR A 153 28.48 -49.50 18.16
N VAL A 154 29.61 -48.86 17.83
CA VAL A 154 29.72 -47.39 17.80
C VAL A 154 28.93 -46.85 16.60
N THR A 155 27.78 -46.20 16.86
CA THR A 155 26.97 -45.49 15.85
C THR A 155 27.24 -43.99 15.89
N PHE A 156 26.83 -43.26 14.84
CA PHE A 156 26.97 -41.81 14.77
C PHE A 156 26.22 -41.12 15.93
N ASP A 157 24.94 -41.43 16.12
CA ASP A 157 24.13 -40.87 17.21
C ASP A 157 24.66 -41.26 18.61
N GLY A 158 25.15 -42.49 18.76
CA GLY A 158 25.80 -42.94 19.99
C GLY A 158 27.07 -42.15 20.30
N LEU A 159 27.88 -41.86 19.27
CA LEU A 159 29.08 -41.05 19.38
C LEU A 159 28.74 -39.58 19.65
N ASP A 160 27.76 -39.00 18.94
CA ASP A 160 27.31 -37.61 19.13
C ASP A 160 26.73 -37.40 20.54
N ALA A 161 25.90 -38.32 21.02
CA ALA A 161 25.37 -38.30 22.38
C ALA A 161 26.49 -38.46 23.43
N ALA A 162 27.47 -39.33 23.19
CA ALA A 162 28.64 -39.48 24.06
C ALA A 162 29.48 -38.20 24.08
N LEU A 163 29.70 -37.58 22.93
CA LEU A 163 30.50 -36.36 22.77
C LEU A 163 29.80 -35.16 23.42
N LYS A 164 28.48 -35.01 23.24
CA LYS A 164 27.64 -34.04 23.97
C LYS A 164 27.73 -34.25 25.48
N ARG A 165 27.57 -35.49 25.97
CA ARG A 165 27.72 -35.79 27.40
C ARG A 165 29.12 -35.48 27.91
N CYS A 166 30.17 -35.76 27.13
CA CYS A 166 31.55 -35.41 27.51
C CYS A 166 31.75 -33.90 27.58
N LEU A 167 31.20 -33.13 26.64
CA LEU A 167 31.27 -31.66 26.64
C LEU A 167 30.47 -31.05 27.80
N ASP A 168 29.30 -31.61 28.12
CA ASP A 168 28.52 -31.23 29.31
C ASP A 168 29.29 -31.55 30.60
N THR A 169 29.86 -32.75 30.69
CA THR A 169 30.66 -33.17 31.87
C THR A 169 31.91 -32.31 32.04
N ALA A 170 32.49 -31.82 30.95
CA ALA A 170 33.60 -30.88 30.95
C ALA A 170 33.19 -29.42 31.25
N GLY A 171 31.89 -29.15 31.44
CA GLY A 171 31.36 -27.81 31.76
C GLY A 171 31.40 -26.81 30.60
N VAL A 172 31.67 -27.27 29.37
CA VAL A 172 31.84 -26.40 28.19
C VAL A 172 30.50 -25.76 27.77
N THR A 173 29.40 -26.49 27.91
CA THR A 173 28.04 -25.98 27.62
C THR A 173 27.56 -24.95 28.64
N GLU A 174 28.02 -25.05 29.89
CA GLU A 174 27.79 -24.06 30.94
C GLU A 174 28.60 -22.77 30.66
N LEU A 175 29.81 -22.89 30.10
CA LEU A 175 30.62 -21.75 29.67
C LEU A 175 29.98 -21.02 28.48
N ILE A 176 29.47 -21.76 27.48
CA ILE A 176 28.78 -21.20 26.30
C ILE A 176 27.47 -20.49 26.69
N SER A 177 26.69 -21.06 27.61
CA SER A 177 25.46 -20.42 28.10
C SER A 177 25.75 -19.17 28.95
N LYS A 178 26.85 -19.14 29.73
CA LYS A 178 27.32 -17.93 30.41
C LYS A 178 27.84 -16.86 29.46
N LEU A 179 28.44 -17.23 28.32
CA LEU A 179 28.82 -16.29 27.26
C LEU A 179 27.60 -15.73 26.48
N ASN A 180 26.52 -16.50 26.37
CA ASN A 180 25.27 -16.05 25.75
C ASN A 180 24.36 -15.25 26.70
N VAL A 181 24.61 -15.27 28.00
CA VAL A 181 23.81 -14.57 29.02
C VAL A 181 24.70 -13.62 29.82
N ALA A 182 25.22 -12.57 29.17
CA ALA A 182 25.31 -11.22 29.75
C ALA A 182 25.52 -10.15 28.64
N PRO A 183 24.91 -8.96 28.80
CA PRO A 183 24.68 -7.98 27.73
C PRO A 183 25.80 -6.94 27.62
N GLY A 184 26.03 -6.41 26.42
CA GLY A 184 26.94 -5.28 26.21
C GLY A 184 27.05 -4.84 24.74
N ASP A 185 26.27 -3.80 24.41
CA ASP A 185 26.57 -2.68 23.50
C ASP A 185 27.14 -2.92 22.09
N ALA A 186 26.29 -2.68 21.08
CA ALA A 186 26.35 -1.46 20.25
C ALA A 186 25.35 -1.53 19.08
N SER A 187 24.06 -1.45 19.38
CA SER A 187 23.11 -0.81 18.48
C SER A 187 21.98 -0.25 19.33
N VAL A 188 22.25 0.90 19.95
CA VAL A 188 21.19 1.77 20.42
C VAL A 188 20.49 2.27 19.15
N VAL A 189 19.55 1.48 18.66
CA VAL A 189 18.37 2.05 18.02
C VAL A 189 17.60 2.65 19.19
N PRO A 190 17.49 3.97 19.32
CA PRO A 190 16.60 4.52 20.33
C PRO A 190 15.21 3.95 20.03
N GLU A 191 14.60 3.28 21.01
CA GLU A 191 13.15 3.11 21.02
C GLU A 191 12.57 4.53 21.04
N ILE A 192 12.21 5.00 19.85
CA ILE A 192 11.47 6.23 19.67
C ILE A 192 10.07 5.95 20.24
N PRO A 193 9.60 6.73 21.23
CA PRO A 193 8.21 6.65 21.69
C PRO A 193 7.27 6.77 20.48
N PRO A 194 6.14 6.02 20.42
CA PRO A 194 5.20 6.14 19.33
C PRO A 194 4.60 7.55 19.37
N GLY A 195 5.10 8.45 18.51
CA GLY A 195 4.63 9.83 18.50
C GLY A 195 5.56 10.90 17.92
N GLN A 196 6.81 10.60 17.55
CA GLN A 196 7.67 11.58 16.85
C GLN A 196 7.98 11.15 15.41
N PRO A 197 7.64 11.96 14.40
CA PRO A 197 8.01 11.68 13.02
C PRO A 197 9.53 11.81 12.87
N SER A 198 10.22 10.67 12.83
CA SER A 198 11.61 10.61 12.38
C SER A 198 11.67 11.21 10.97
N THR A 199 12.36 12.34 10.83
CA THR A 199 12.47 13.00 9.52
C THR A 199 13.40 12.16 8.66
N PRO A 200 12.93 11.58 7.54
CA PRO A 200 13.76 10.72 6.71
C PRO A 200 14.95 11.50 6.16
N CYS A 201 16.11 10.84 6.14
CA CYS A 201 17.38 11.44 5.79
C CYS A 201 18.02 10.66 4.63
N PHE A 202 18.28 11.36 3.52
CA PHE A 202 18.88 10.84 2.30
C PHE A 202 20.25 11.48 2.10
N PHE A 203 21.24 10.71 1.65
CA PHE A 203 22.59 11.22 1.39
C PHE A 203 22.85 11.33 -0.10
N TRP A 204 22.98 12.56 -0.61
CA TRP A 204 23.37 12.84 -1.99
C TRP A 204 24.02 14.23 -2.10
N ASP A 205 24.91 14.41 -3.09
CA ASP A 205 25.70 15.64 -3.26
C ASP A 205 26.55 15.99 -2.02
N GLY A 206 27.10 14.95 -1.39
CA GLY A 206 27.99 15.06 -0.22
C GLY A 206 27.32 15.59 1.06
N ARG A 207 25.99 15.65 1.13
CA ARG A 207 25.23 16.15 2.29
C ARG A 207 24.01 15.29 2.59
N PHE A 208 23.60 15.33 3.85
CA PHE A 208 22.33 14.81 4.33
C PHE A 208 21.19 15.76 3.97
N ARG A 209 20.13 15.22 3.39
CA ARG A 209 19.01 15.96 2.80
C ARG A 209 17.69 15.26 3.10
N ARG A 210 16.58 16.00 3.06
CA ARG A 210 15.25 15.50 3.48
C ARG A 210 14.41 14.88 2.38
N VAL A 211 14.90 14.88 1.14
CA VAL A 211 14.24 14.28 -0.02
C VAL A 211 15.24 13.43 -0.83
N PRO A 212 14.78 12.44 -1.61
CA PRO A 212 15.62 11.68 -2.55
C PRO A 212 16.24 12.55 -3.66
N ALA A 213 17.31 12.04 -4.30
CA ALA A 213 18.03 12.76 -5.36
C ALA A 213 17.18 12.96 -6.64
N ASP A 214 16.23 12.08 -6.90
CA ASP A 214 15.31 12.08 -8.04
C ASP A 214 13.96 12.75 -7.71
N PHE A 215 13.87 13.46 -6.58
CA PHE A 215 12.65 14.09 -6.11
C PHE A 215 12.04 15.07 -7.14
N LYS A 216 10.73 14.95 -7.35
CA LYS A 216 9.92 15.84 -8.19
C LYS A 216 8.69 16.31 -7.42
N LEU A 217 8.35 17.59 -7.59
CA LEU A 217 7.09 18.15 -7.10
C LEU A 217 5.93 17.65 -7.97
N CYS A 218 4.88 17.12 -7.34
CA CYS A 218 3.69 16.66 -8.05
C CYS A 218 2.96 17.83 -8.73
N GLU A 219 2.48 17.62 -9.95
CA GLU A 219 1.64 18.58 -10.67
C GLU A 219 0.17 18.33 -10.35
N CYS A 220 -0.21 18.63 -9.11
CA CYS A 220 -1.54 18.38 -8.57
C CYS A 220 -2.38 19.66 -8.40
N SER A 221 -3.62 19.49 -7.92
CA SER A 221 -4.47 20.61 -7.50
C SER A 221 -3.92 21.29 -6.23
N VAL A 222 -4.40 22.50 -5.95
CA VAL A 222 -3.99 23.25 -4.75
C VAL A 222 -4.36 22.50 -3.46
N GLU A 223 -5.50 21.83 -3.45
CA GLU A 223 -5.96 21.00 -2.32
C GLU A 223 -4.99 19.84 -2.02
N LYS A 224 -4.64 19.04 -3.04
CA LYS A 224 -3.67 17.96 -2.91
C LYS A 224 -2.31 18.49 -2.45
N LEU A 225 -1.89 19.65 -2.96
CA LEU A 225 -0.65 20.28 -2.56
C LEU A 225 -0.68 20.77 -1.09
N TRP A 226 -1.83 21.23 -0.59
CA TRP A 226 -1.99 21.61 0.82
C TRP A 226 -1.84 20.43 1.78
N VAL A 227 -2.43 19.27 1.41
CA VAL A 227 -2.25 18.03 2.18
C VAL A 227 -0.77 17.63 2.22
N LEU A 228 -0.07 17.68 1.08
CA LEU A 228 1.39 17.43 1.04
C LEU A 228 2.20 18.47 1.84
N TRP A 229 1.75 19.73 1.85
CA TRP A 229 2.36 20.80 2.64
C TRP A 229 2.31 20.51 4.14
N GLN A 230 1.17 20.02 4.63
CA GLN A 230 0.92 19.80 6.05
C GLN A 230 1.35 18.42 6.56
N CYS A 231 1.17 17.37 5.75
CA CYS A 231 1.33 15.97 6.17
C CYS A 231 2.47 15.24 5.46
N GLY A 232 2.98 15.75 4.33
CA GLY A 232 4.01 15.08 3.54
C GLY A 232 3.46 13.90 2.73
N ASN A 233 4.34 12.98 2.33
CA ASN A 233 3.98 11.75 1.63
C ASN A 233 4.67 10.56 2.28
N THR A 234 3.92 9.82 3.10
CA THR A 234 4.42 8.64 3.82
C THR A 234 4.92 7.55 2.88
N SER A 235 4.20 7.28 1.78
CA SER A 235 4.54 6.22 0.83
C SER A 235 5.89 6.46 0.13
N LYS A 236 6.25 7.72 -0.08
CA LYS A 236 7.53 8.12 -0.69
C LYS A 236 8.58 8.52 0.37
N ASN A 237 8.27 8.36 1.66
CA ASN A 237 9.10 8.85 2.77
C ASN A 237 9.52 10.32 2.58
N ILE A 238 8.56 11.18 2.22
CA ILE A 238 8.79 12.63 2.06
C ILE A 238 8.12 13.34 3.25
N PRO A 239 8.86 14.16 4.02
CA PRO A 239 8.27 14.91 5.13
C PRO A 239 7.34 16.02 4.63
N PRO A 240 6.52 16.64 5.50
CA PRO A 240 5.71 17.79 5.15
C PRO A 240 6.52 18.85 4.39
N LEU A 241 6.02 19.32 3.24
CA LEU A 241 6.79 20.22 2.37
C LEU A 241 7.17 21.54 3.06
N ARG A 242 6.43 21.94 4.12
CA ARG A 242 6.75 23.11 4.95
C ARG A 242 8.12 23.03 5.64
N VAL A 243 8.60 21.81 5.89
CA VAL A 243 9.83 21.52 6.63
C VAL A 243 11.06 21.44 5.68
N LEU A 244 10.85 21.42 4.37
CA LEU A 244 11.91 21.32 3.36
C LEU A 244 12.53 22.68 3.07
N ASP A 245 13.84 22.81 3.00
CA ASP A 245 14.50 24.04 2.59
C ASP A 245 14.85 24.03 1.09
N GLY A 246 15.13 25.20 0.50
CA GLY A 246 15.62 25.29 -0.89
C GLY A 246 16.89 24.47 -1.09
N ARG A 247 17.74 24.36 -0.07
CA ARG A 247 18.93 23.51 -0.13
C ARG A 247 18.56 22.05 -0.35
N ASP A 248 17.44 21.53 0.17
CA ASP A 248 17.02 20.14 -0.01
C ASP A 248 16.64 19.78 -1.45
N MET A 249 16.45 20.75 -2.34
CA MET A 249 15.97 20.49 -3.70
C MET A 249 17.11 20.05 -4.66
N PRO A 250 16.93 18.98 -5.45
CA PRO A 250 17.95 18.50 -6.41
C PRO A 250 18.34 19.50 -7.50
N THR A 251 17.44 20.42 -7.88
CA THR A 251 17.68 21.36 -8.96
C THR A 251 17.29 22.79 -8.60
N ARG A 252 17.96 23.79 -9.19
CA ARG A 252 17.62 25.22 -9.02
C ARG A 252 16.19 25.54 -9.48
N ASN A 253 15.63 24.79 -10.43
CA ASN A 253 14.23 24.94 -10.83
C ASN A 253 13.29 24.51 -9.70
N LEU A 254 13.53 23.35 -9.07
CA LEU A 254 12.75 22.89 -7.92
C LEU A 254 12.85 23.83 -6.72
N GLN A 255 14.01 24.49 -6.51
CA GLN A 255 14.15 25.55 -5.51
C GLN A 255 13.16 26.69 -5.75
N LYS A 256 13.09 27.21 -6.99
CA LYS A 256 12.12 28.25 -7.37
C LYS A 256 10.68 27.77 -7.20
N ARG A 257 10.38 26.54 -7.63
CA ARG A 257 9.06 25.94 -7.48
C ARG A 257 8.66 25.78 -6.00
N LEU A 258 9.58 25.42 -5.12
CA LEU A 258 9.31 25.35 -3.68
C LEU A 258 9.01 26.74 -3.09
N SER A 259 9.70 27.78 -3.56
CA SER A 259 9.36 29.17 -3.21
C SER A 259 7.95 29.57 -3.70
N ASP A 260 7.53 29.11 -4.87
CA ASP A 260 6.18 29.32 -5.39
C ASP A 260 5.12 28.59 -4.55
N VAL A 261 5.40 27.36 -4.13
CA VAL A 261 4.55 26.60 -3.20
C VAL A 261 4.42 27.33 -1.87
N ARG A 262 5.55 27.77 -1.28
CA ARG A 262 5.56 28.56 -0.04
C ARG A 262 4.69 29.79 -0.12
N TYR A 263 4.81 30.55 -1.20
CA TYR A 263 4.00 31.74 -1.43
C TYR A 263 2.50 31.44 -1.48
N LEU A 264 2.11 30.34 -2.14
CA LEU A 264 0.71 29.95 -2.22
C LEU A 264 0.18 29.50 -0.85
N MET A 265 0.95 28.67 -0.15
CA MET A 265 0.54 28.07 1.11
C MET A 265 0.54 29.06 2.25
N SER A 266 1.39 30.09 2.23
CA SER A 266 1.31 31.16 3.23
C SER A 266 -0.03 31.91 3.18
N ILE A 267 -0.62 32.09 1.99
CA ILE A 267 -1.95 32.72 1.84
C ILE A 267 -3.03 31.87 2.53
N VAL A 268 -2.96 30.55 2.35
CA VAL A 268 -3.90 29.61 2.96
C VAL A 268 -3.67 29.51 4.48
N GLU A 269 -2.42 29.43 4.93
CA GLU A 269 -2.06 29.44 6.36
C GLU A 269 -2.55 30.70 7.07
N ASP A 270 -2.34 31.88 6.47
CA ASP A 270 -2.77 33.15 7.05
C ASP A 270 -4.28 33.22 7.17
N ARG A 271 -5.03 32.70 6.18
CA ARG A 271 -6.49 32.61 6.29
C ARG A 271 -6.89 31.60 7.37
N ALA A 272 -6.30 30.41 7.39
CA ALA A 272 -6.62 29.37 8.37
C ALA A 272 -6.37 29.83 9.82
N LYS A 273 -5.32 30.64 10.04
CA LYS A 273 -5.03 31.26 11.34
C LYS A 273 -6.09 32.30 11.71
N ARG A 274 -6.56 33.12 10.76
CA ARG A 274 -7.61 34.13 11.00
C ARG A 274 -8.98 33.52 11.27
N THR A 275 -9.30 32.38 10.65
CA THR A 275 -10.57 31.67 10.85
C THR A 275 -10.54 30.73 12.05
N GLY A 276 -9.38 30.56 12.71
CA GLY A 276 -9.24 29.70 13.89
C GLY A 276 -9.25 28.20 13.60
N VAL A 277 -9.11 27.79 12.33
CA VAL A 277 -9.16 26.38 11.90
C VAL A 277 -7.76 25.75 11.82
N TYR A 278 -6.71 26.52 12.10
CA TYR A 278 -5.32 26.07 11.99
C TYR A 278 -4.88 25.20 13.19
N GLY A 279 -4.62 23.91 12.94
CA GLY A 279 -3.92 23.01 13.88
C GLY A 279 -2.40 22.93 13.65
N VAL A 280 -1.61 22.76 14.72
CA VAL A 280 -0.13 22.61 14.69
C VAL A 280 0.30 21.26 14.07
N HIS A 281 -0.46 20.21 14.34
CA HIS A 281 -0.32 18.88 13.74
C HIS A 281 -1.66 18.50 13.11
N GLN A 282 -1.76 18.57 11.79
CA GLN A 282 -2.99 18.21 11.07
C GLN A 282 -2.86 16.79 10.55
N THR A 283 -3.89 15.97 10.80
CA THR A 283 -4.08 14.73 10.04
C THR A 283 -4.47 15.07 8.60
N VAL A 284 -4.52 14.06 7.73
CA VAL A 284 -4.96 14.26 6.35
C VAL A 284 -6.40 14.78 6.30
N GLU A 285 -7.31 14.28 7.16
CA GLU A 285 -8.69 14.76 7.20
C GLU A 285 -8.76 16.23 7.67
N ASP A 286 -7.96 16.59 8.66
CA ASP A 286 -7.92 17.96 9.18
C ASP A 286 -7.36 18.94 8.14
N ALA A 287 -6.35 18.52 7.36
CA ALA A 287 -5.79 19.33 6.29
C ALA A 287 -6.82 19.61 5.19
N VAL A 288 -7.61 18.61 4.79
CA VAL A 288 -8.69 18.76 3.78
C VAL A 288 -9.80 19.69 4.29
N LYS A 289 -10.22 19.52 5.56
CA LYS A 289 -11.21 20.42 6.19
C LYS A 289 -10.71 21.87 6.25
N THR A 290 -9.45 22.05 6.66
CA THR A 290 -8.81 23.38 6.73
C THR A 290 -8.75 24.04 5.36
N PHE A 291 -8.39 23.29 4.32
CA PHE A 291 -8.36 23.82 2.95
C PHE A 291 -9.76 24.18 2.45
N SER A 292 -10.76 23.33 2.68
CA SER A 292 -12.14 23.57 2.24
C SER A 292 -12.71 24.86 2.85
N ALA A 293 -12.41 25.13 4.12
CA ALA A 293 -12.79 26.38 4.79
C ALA A 293 -12.03 27.62 4.26
N CYS A 294 -10.87 27.43 3.61
CA CYS A 294 -10.00 28.50 3.12
C CYS A 294 -9.91 28.57 1.59
N ALA A 295 -10.65 27.76 0.85
CA ALA A 295 -10.51 27.58 -0.59
C ALA A 295 -10.73 28.88 -1.39
N ASP A 296 -11.56 29.77 -0.84
CA ASP A 296 -11.85 31.10 -1.37
C ASP A 296 -10.65 32.07 -1.31
N SER A 297 -9.57 31.76 -0.58
CA SER A 297 -8.37 32.64 -0.50
C SER A 297 -7.47 32.52 -1.71
N VAL A 298 -7.63 31.43 -2.44
CA VAL A 298 -6.83 31.10 -3.62
C VAL A 298 -7.72 31.06 -4.87
N ASP A 299 -8.88 31.73 -4.82
CA ASP A 299 -9.80 31.74 -5.95
C ASP A 299 -9.18 32.45 -7.16
N VAL A 300 -9.52 31.93 -8.34
CA VAL A 300 -8.99 32.37 -9.62
C VAL A 300 -10.15 32.81 -10.50
N PRO A 301 -10.01 33.88 -11.32
CA PRO A 301 -11.12 34.37 -12.13
C PRO A 301 -11.78 33.25 -12.96
N PRO A 302 -13.12 33.24 -13.08
CA PRO A 302 -13.86 32.12 -13.67
C PRO A 302 -13.64 31.96 -15.18
N ARG A 303 -13.12 33.01 -15.85
CA ARG A 303 -12.90 33.04 -17.31
C ARG A 303 -11.47 33.41 -17.66
N THR A 304 -10.97 32.77 -18.71
CA THR A 304 -9.70 33.14 -19.38
C THR A 304 -9.79 34.51 -20.06
N SER A 305 -8.65 35.09 -20.44
CA SER A 305 -8.60 36.31 -21.26
C SER A 305 -9.34 36.14 -22.60
N THR A 306 -9.46 34.90 -23.09
CA THR A 306 -10.24 34.51 -24.28
C THR A 306 -11.67 34.04 -23.93
N ALA A 307 -12.23 34.48 -22.79
CA ALA A 307 -13.60 34.22 -22.32
C ALA A 307 -14.02 32.75 -22.05
N ARG A 308 -13.11 31.77 -22.19
CA ARG A 308 -13.37 30.34 -21.88
C ARG A 308 -13.51 30.10 -20.37
N LYS A 309 -14.48 29.27 -19.97
CA LYS A 309 -14.75 28.89 -18.56
C LYS A 309 -13.61 28.04 -17.99
N ARG A 310 -13.12 28.36 -16.79
CA ARG A 310 -12.10 27.57 -16.07
C ARG A 310 -12.76 26.55 -15.14
N ARG A 311 -12.23 25.32 -15.13
CA ARG A 311 -12.58 24.29 -14.13
C ARG A 311 -11.68 24.47 -12.91
N ARG A 312 -12.08 25.35 -11.98
CA ARG A 312 -11.22 25.87 -10.89
C ARG A 312 -10.61 24.79 -9.99
N GLY A 313 -11.36 23.75 -9.64
CA GLY A 313 -10.86 22.62 -8.82
C GLY A 313 -9.86 21.70 -9.53
N GLN A 314 -9.75 21.78 -10.86
CA GLN A 314 -8.85 20.95 -11.68
C GLN A 314 -7.61 21.72 -12.17
N LEU A 315 -7.44 22.99 -11.75
CA LEU A 315 -6.25 23.76 -12.13
C LEU A 315 -5.04 23.26 -11.33
N SER A 316 -3.92 23.10 -12.04
CA SER A 316 -2.64 22.83 -11.38
C SER A 316 -2.25 24.01 -10.49
N TRP A 317 -1.64 23.72 -9.34
CA TRP A 317 -1.19 24.75 -8.41
C TRP A 317 -0.22 25.75 -9.07
N THR A 318 0.59 25.32 -10.04
CA THR A 318 1.51 26.19 -10.80
C THR A 318 0.76 27.26 -11.59
N THR A 319 -0.36 26.87 -12.21
CA THR A 319 -1.25 27.78 -12.94
C THR A 319 -1.90 28.77 -11.99
N VAL A 320 -2.31 28.31 -10.81
CA VAL A 320 -2.93 29.16 -9.78
C VAL A 320 -1.94 30.20 -9.24
N VAL A 321 -0.70 29.83 -8.94
CA VAL A 321 0.36 30.77 -8.53
C VAL A 321 0.59 31.85 -9.59
N ALA A 322 0.72 31.44 -10.85
CA ALA A 322 0.98 32.37 -11.95
C ALA A 322 -0.17 33.39 -12.11
N LEU A 323 -1.42 32.96 -11.95
CA LEU A 323 -2.59 33.83 -12.04
C LEU A 323 -2.70 34.77 -10.83
N ASN A 324 -2.44 34.27 -9.61
CA ASN A 324 -2.47 35.09 -8.40
C ASN A 324 -1.38 36.18 -8.43
N ARG A 325 -0.16 35.85 -8.88
CA ARG A 325 0.91 36.85 -9.06
C ARG A 325 0.60 37.89 -10.13
N LYS A 326 -0.01 37.48 -11.26
CA LYS A 326 -0.47 38.42 -12.30
C LYS A 326 -1.54 39.37 -11.78
N SER A 327 -2.51 38.85 -11.02
CA SER A 327 -3.56 39.67 -10.42
C SER A 327 -2.99 40.73 -9.49
N ARG A 328 -2.07 40.34 -8.59
CA ARG A 328 -1.45 41.29 -7.65
C ARG A 328 -0.60 42.36 -8.34
N LYS A 329 0.09 42.02 -9.43
CA LYS A 329 0.85 42.98 -10.22
C LYS A 329 -0.06 44.01 -10.89
N CYS A 330 -1.21 43.58 -11.44
CA CYS A 330 -2.20 44.52 -11.99
C CYS A 330 -2.84 45.41 -10.90
N SER A 331 -3.04 44.89 -9.69
CA SER A 331 -3.58 45.67 -8.56
C SER A 331 -2.58 46.65 -7.93
N SER A 332 -1.27 46.50 -8.17
CA SER A 332 -0.24 47.45 -7.71
C SER A 332 0.08 48.54 -8.72
N ASP A 333 -0.31 48.35 -9.98
CA ASP A 333 -0.16 49.32 -11.09
C ASP A 333 -1.47 50.13 -11.33
N SER A 334 -2.47 49.99 -10.44
CA SER A 334 -3.73 50.77 -10.41
C SER A 334 -3.82 51.57 -9.12
#